data_AF-A0A670ZFK2-F1
#
_entry.id   AF-A0A670ZFK2-F1
#
_cell.length_a   1.000
_cell.length_b   1.000
_cell.length_c   1.000
_cell.angle_alpha   90.00
_cell.angle_beta   90.00
_cell.angle_gamma   90.00
#
_symmetry.space_group_name_H-M   'P 1'
#
loop_
_entity.id
_entity.type
_entity.pdbx_description
1 polymer ?
#
loop_
_entity_poly.entity_id
_entity_poly.type
_entity_poly.pdbx_seq_one_letter_code
_entity_poly.pdbx_strand_id
1 'polypeptide(L)'
;SKKPRYGRYVYPNSFFKYEGQWKRGKKHGHGKLLFKDGSYYEGEFADGEIVGHGLRYWASTGNTYSGQFLFGELHGHGVFHYGNGSKYEGEFSYGVREGHGSLTEKDGVTYQGSFHNNKKHGGGKMTFPNGDKFEGDWILDQRQGHGILQCPDGTVYEGQWRNDMFNGQGCMIHCSGVIYDGLWHNGSPLGQAKTMAIVGPEVVDASQGSVLTFHVQLQTDNGEIVFPLLFGGSPSDTGRLLSYRP
;
A
#
# COMPACT_ATOMS: atom_id res chain seq x y z
N SER A 1 -24.63 -45.24 14.58
CA SER A 1 -23.88 -44.26 13.76
C SER A 1 -23.40 -44.94 12.49
N LYS A 2 -23.93 -44.61 11.30
CA LYS A 2 -23.42 -45.15 10.03
C LYS A 2 -22.19 -44.33 9.63
N LYS A 3 -21.01 -44.96 9.54
CA LYS A 3 -19.77 -44.34 9.05
C LYS A 3 -20.00 -43.71 7.66
N PRO A 4 -19.39 -42.56 7.36
CA PRO A 4 -19.45 -41.97 6.01
C PRO A 4 -18.90 -42.98 4.99
N ARG A 5 -19.53 -43.06 3.81
CA ARG A 5 -19.09 -43.96 2.74
C ARG A 5 -18.21 -43.19 1.76
N TYR A 6 -17.08 -43.76 1.35
CA TYR A 6 -16.26 -43.19 0.29
C TYR A 6 -16.79 -43.66 -1.07
N GLY A 7 -16.79 -42.79 -2.08
CA GLY A 7 -17.26 -43.16 -3.41
C GLY A 7 -16.94 -42.12 -4.48
N ARG A 8 -16.86 -42.62 -5.72
CA ARG A 8 -16.72 -41.82 -6.94
C ARG A 8 -18.08 -41.70 -7.63
N TYR A 9 -18.47 -40.49 -8.00
CA TYR A 9 -19.70 -40.20 -8.73
C TYR A 9 -19.39 -39.35 -9.95
N VAL A 10 -19.81 -39.83 -11.13
CA VAL A 10 -19.77 -39.09 -12.39
C VAL A 10 -21.20 -38.69 -12.70
N TYR A 11 -21.47 -37.39 -12.79
CA TYR A 11 -22.82 -36.91 -13.07
C TYR A 11 -23.23 -37.30 -14.50
N PRO A 12 -24.51 -37.63 -14.76
CA PRO A 12 -24.99 -38.05 -16.09
C PRO A 12 -24.69 -37.03 -17.20
N ASN A 13 -24.52 -35.77 -16.83
CA ASN A 13 -24.24 -34.67 -17.74
C ASN A 13 -22.74 -34.51 -18.07
N SER A 14 -21.85 -35.35 -17.51
CA SER A 14 -20.39 -35.33 -17.68
C SER A 14 -19.69 -34.00 -17.33
N PHE A 15 -20.38 -33.05 -16.69
CA PHE A 15 -19.80 -31.73 -16.39
C PHE A 15 -18.96 -31.72 -15.11
N PHE A 16 -19.27 -32.61 -14.17
CA PHE A 16 -18.59 -32.69 -12.88
C PHE A 16 -18.28 -34.15 -12.54
N LYS A 17 -17.16 -34.36 -11.86
CA LYS A 17 -16.81 -35.62 -11.22
C LYS A 17 -16.51 -35.33 -9.75
N TYR A 18 -17.16 -36.07 -8.85
CA TYR A 18 -16.87 -36.02 -7.43
C TYR A 18 -16.22 -37.32 -6.98
N GLU A 19 -15.19 -37.21 -6.15
CA GLU A 19 -14.56 -38.33 -5.47
C GLU A 19 -14.35 -37.96 -4.01
N GLY A 20 -14.97 -38.69 -3.08
CA GLY A 20 -14.86 -38.34 -1.67
C GLY A 20 -15.89 -39.05 -0.80
N GLN A 21 -16.07 -38.49 0.39
CA GLN A 21 -16.95 -39.00 1.42
C GLN A 21 -18.42 -38.58 1.19
N TRP A 22 -19.35 -39.46 1.58
CA TRP A 22 -20.79 -39.30 1.41
C TRP A 22 -21.52 -39.57 2.72
N LYS A 23 -22.55 -38.76 2.99
CA LYS A 23 -23.48 -38.92 4.11
C LYS A 23 -24.90 -38.63 3.64
N ARG A 24 -25.82 -39.59 3.85
CA ARG A 24 -27.25 -39.47 3.44
C ARG A 24 -27.44 -39.05 1.97
N GLY A 25 -26.62 -39.59 1.07
CA GLY A 25 -26.70 -39.29 -0.37
C GLY A 25 -26.13 -37.94 -0.78
N LYS A 26 -25.51 -37.19 0.15
CA LYS A 26 -24.88 -35.89 -0.11
C LYS A 26 -23.37 -35.98 0.09
N LYS A 27 -22.62 -35.15 -0.67
CA LYS A 27 -21.17 -34.92 -0.46
C LYS A 27 -20.94 -34.44 0.98
N HIS A 28 -20.00 -35.05 1.69
CA HIS A 28 -19.79 -34.73 3.11
C HIS A 28 -18.39 -35.15 3.56
N GLY A 29 -17.74 -34.41 4.46
CA GLY A 29 -16.34 -34.67 4.82
C GLY A 29 -15.41 -34.26 3.70
N HIS A 30 -14.27 -34.93 3.53
CA HIS A 30 -13.30 -34.57 2.49
C HIS A 30 -13.66 -35.16 1.13
N GLY A 31 -13.41 -34.39 0.07
CA GLY A 31 -13.50 -34.86 -1.31
C GLY A 31 -12.89 -33.90 -2.32
N LYS A 32 -12.90 -34.34 -3.58
CA LYS A 32 -12.44 -33.59 -4.75
C LYS A 32 -13.58 -33.48 -5.75
N LEU A 33 -13.88 -32.25 -6.15
CA LEU A 33 -14.82 -31.90 -7.20
C LEU A 33 -14.05 -31.39 -8.42
N LEU A 34 -14.05 -32.17 -9.50
CA LEU A 34 -13.39 -31.85 -10.77
C LEU A 34 -14.44 -31.36 -11.78
N PHE A 35 -14.13 -30.26 -12.45
CA PHE A 35 -14.95 -29.61 -13.46
C PHE A 35 -14.46 -29.96 -14.87
N LYS A 36 -15.35 -29.89 -15.87
CA LYS A 36 -15.03 -30.23 -17.27
C LYS A 36 -13.91 -29.38 -17.89
N ASP A 37 -13.78 -28.12 -17.46
CA ASP A 37 -12.73 -27.20 -17.90
C ASP A 37 -11.35 -27.50 -17.29
N GLY A 38 -11.25 -28.50 -16.41
CA GLY A 38 -10.02 -28.84 -15.68
C GLY A 38 -9.88 -28.12 -14.34
N SER A 39 -10.77 -27.18 -14.01
CA SER A 39 -10.83 -26.56 -12.68
C SER A 39 -11.16 -27.62 -11.63
N TYR A 40 -10.75 -27.42 -10.38
CA TYR A 40 -11.13 -28.31 -9.29
C TYR A 40 -11.22 -27.60 -7.95
N TYR A 41 -11.98 -28.21 -7.05
CA TYR A 41 -11.92 -27.97 -5.61
C TYR A 41 -11.57 -29.28 -4.90
N GLU A 42 -10.72 -29.21 -3.89
CA GLU A 42 -10.38 -30.33 -3.01
C GLU A 42 -10.37 -29.86 -1.56
N GLY A 43 -11.23 -30.44 -0.73
CA GLY A 43 -11.40 -29.95 0.63
C GLY A 43 -12.64 -30.51 1.32
N GLU A 44 -13.11 -29.78 2.32
CA GLU A 44 -14.24 -30.15 3.15
C GLU A 44 -15.59 -29.87 2.48
N PHE A 45 -16.58 -30.71 2.80
CA PHE A 45 -17.97 -30.62 2.37
C PHE A 45 -18.91 -30.88 3.55
N ALA A 46 -20.04 -30.17 3.61
CA ALA A 46 -21.13 -30.43 4.55
C ALA A 46 -22.48 -30.37 3.83
N ASP A 47 -23.28 -31.43 3.96
CA ASP A 47 -24.60 -31.56 3.34
C ASP A 47 -24.68 -31.14 1.86
N GLY A 48 -23.65 -31.46 1.09
CA GLY A 48 -23.55 -31.16 -0.35
C GLY A 48 -22.73 -29.91 -0.68
N GLU A 49 -22.58 -29.01 0.28
CA GLU A 49 -21.94 -27.70 0.14
C GLU A 49 -20.44 -27.76 0.41
N ILE A 50 -19.69 -26.87 -0.24
CA ILE A 50 -18.27 -26.63 0.03
C ILE A 50 -18.18 -25.71 1.25
N VAL A 51 -17.46 -26.16 2.27
CA VAL A 51 -17.28 -25.46 3.55
C VAL A 51 -15.89 -25.76 4.11
N GLY A 52 -15.49 -25.11 5.20
CA GLY A 52 -14.27 -25.48 5.93
C GLY A 52 -13.03 -25.14 5.12
N HIS A 53 -11.97 -25.95 5.22
CA HIS A 53 -10.73 -25.70 4.47
C HIS A 53 -10.67 -26.48 3.16
N GLY A 54 -10.06 -25.86 2.16
CA GLY A 54 -9.80 -26.53 0.88
C GLY A 54 -8.84 -25.77 -0.02
N LEU A 55 -8.58 -26.39 -1.17
CA LEU A 55 -7.80 -25.87 -2.29
C LEU A 55 -8.73 -25.76 -3.50
N ARG A 56 -8.76 -24.59 -4.13
CA ARG A 56 -9.44 -24.35 -5.42
C ARG A 56 -8.43 -23.98 -6.48
N TYR A 57 -8.59 -24.54 -7.67
CA TYR A 57 -7.80 -24.23 -8.87
C TYR A 57 -8.74 -23.86 -10.00
N TRP A 58 -8.43 -22.76 -10.69
CA TRP A 58 -9.16 -22.30 -11.87
C TRP A 58 -8.30 -22.48 -13.12
N ALA A 59 -8.65 -23.46 -13.95
CA ALA A 59 -7.83 -23.84 -15.11
C ALA A 59 -7.67 -22.71 -16.15
N SER A 60 -8.70 -21.89 -16.34
CA SER A 60 -8.69 -20.79 -17.33
C SER A 60 -7.73 -19.65 -16.98
N THR A 61 -7.46 -19.43 -15.69
CA THR A 61 -6.60 -18.33 -15.21
C THR A 61 -5.29 -18.81 -14.61
N GLY A 62 -5.20 -20.10 -14.26
CA GLY A 62 -4.10 -20.63 -13.46
C GLY A 62 -4.13 -20.22 -11.99
N ASN A 63 -5.18 -19.53 -11.54
CA ASN A 63 -5.30 -19.09 -10.15
C ASN A 63 -5.42 -20.30 -9.21
N THR A 64 -4.87 -20.18 -7.99
CA THR A 64 -5.13 -21.10 -6.89
C THR A 64 -5.54 -20.34 -5.64
N TYR A 65 -6.39 -20.95 -4.83
CA TYR A 65 -6.73 -20.47 -3.50
C TYR A 65 -6.66 -21.62 -2.51
N SER A 66 -5.97 -21.42 -1.40
CA SER A 66 -5.93 -22.34 -0.26
C SER A 66 -6.40 -21.59 0.98
N GLY A 67 -7.47 -22.05 1.62
CA GLY A 67 -8.03 -21.34 2.76
C GLY A 67 -9.41 -21.82 3.13
N GLN A 68 -10.13 -20.95 3.85
CA GLN A 68 -11.46 -21.22 4.35
C GLN A 68 -12.55 -20.94 3.29
N PHE A 69 -13.62 -21.72 3.35
CA PHE A 69 -14.77 -21.64 2.47
C PHE A 69 -16.06 -21.63 3.26
N LEU A 70 -17.05 -20.88 2.75
CA LEU A 70 -18.41 -20.88 3.25
C LEU A 70 -19.38 -20.85 2.06
N PHE A 71 -20.22 -21.89 1.95
CA PHE A 71 -21.16 -22.07 0.84
C PHE A 71 -20.51 -21.97 -0.55
N GLY A 72 -19.30 -22.52 -0.69
CA GLY A 72 -18.53 -22.50 -1.95
C GLY A 72 -17.78 -21.22 -2.25
N GLU A 73 -17.98 -20.16 -1.48
CA GLU A 73 -17.25 -18.91 -1.60
C GLU A 73 -16.02 -18.89 -0.70
N LEU A 74 -14.99 -18.16 -1.14
CA LEU A 74 -13.79 -17.91 -0.34
C LEU A 74 -14.22 -17.07 0.87
N HIS A 75 -13.80 -17.47 2.07
CA HIS A 75 -14.22 -16.83 3.31
C HIS A 75 -13.12 -16.96 4.36
N GLY A 76 -13.15 -16.17 5.44
CA GLY A 76 -12.14 -16.25 6.50
C GLY A 76 -10.73 -16.00 5.96
N HIS A 77 -9.72 -16.71 6.46
CA HIS A 77 -8.34 -16.54 6.05
C HIS A 77 -7.97 -17.49 4.90
N GLY A 78 -7.18 -16.99 3.95
CA GLY A 78 -6.60 -17.82 2.90
C GLY A 78 -5.48 -17.15 2.12
N VAL A 79 -4.87 -17.94 1.25
CA VAL A 79 -3.82 -17.53 0.33
C VAL A 79 -4.32 -17.71 -1.10
N PHE A 80 -4.32 -16.63 -1.87
CA PHE A 80 -4.67 -16.61 -3.28
C PHE A 80 -3.43 -16.37 -4.12
N HIS A 81 -3.04 -17.34 -4.94
CA HIS A 81 -2.02 -17.14 -5.96
C HIS A 81 -2.69 -16.85 -7.29
N TYR A 82 -2.34 -15.71 -7.88
CA TYR A 82 -2.84 -15.31 -9.18
C TYR A 82 -1.94 -15.93 -10.26
N GLY A 83 -2.52 -16.39 -11.37
CA GLY A 83 -1.76 -16.95 -12.49
C GLY A 83 -0.80 -15.96 -13.14
N ASN A 84 -0.95 -14.66 -12.88
CA ASN A 84 -0.02 -13.62 -13.31
C ASN A 84 1.25 -13.49 -12.42
N GLY A 85 1.38 -14.31 -11.36
CA GLY A 85 2.49 -14.28 -10.41
C GLY A 85 2.25 -13.48 -9.13
N SER A 86 1.15 -12.72 -9.05
CA SER A 86 0.79 -11.98 -7.83
C SER A 86 0.31 -12.95 -6.74
N LYS A 87 0.36 -12.53 -5.48
CA LYS A 87 -0.09 -13.30 -4.32
C LYS A 87 -0.86 -12.39 -3.36
N TYR A 88 -1.98 -12.86 -2.85
CA TYR A 88 -2.65 -12.27 -1.70
C TYR A 88 -2.72 -13.28 -0.55
N GLU A 89 -2.52 -12.81 0.68
CA GLU A 89 -2.65 -13.60 1.90
C GLU A 89 -3.38 -12.76 2.94
N GLY A 90 -4.53 -13.21 3.41
CA GLY A 90 -5.35 -12.42 4.33
C GLY A 90 -6.79 -12.89 4.39
N GLU A 91 -7.64 -11.97 4.81
CA GLU A 91 -9.05 -12.19 5.05
C GLU A 91 -9.91 -12.05 3.78
N PHE A 92 -10.94 -12.88 3.70
CA PHE A 92 -11.93 -12.95 2.64
C PHE A 92 -13.34 -12.98 3.23
N SER A 93 -14.27 -12.35 2.53
CA SER A 93 -15.69 -12.43 2.82
C SER A 93 -16.46 -12.62 1.53
N TYR A 94 -17.06 -13.79 1.32
CA TYR A 94 -17.88 -14.10 0.15
C TYR A 94 -17.17 -13.82 -1.19
N GLY A 95 -15.94 -14.30 -1.32
CA GLY A 95 -15.17 -14.20 -2.55
C GLY A 95 -14.38 -12.89 -2.73
N VAL A 96 -14.57 -11.90 -1.85
CA VAL A 96 -13.82 -10.63 -1.91
C VAL A 96 -12.81 -10.51 -0.77
N ARG A 97 -11.68 -9.84 -1.03
CA ARG A 97 -10.72 -9.45 0.01
C ARG A 97 -11.37 -8.39 0.89
N GLU A 98 -11.34 -8.63 2.19
CA GLU A 98 -12.01 -7.82 3.22
C GLU A 98 -11.21 -7.96 4.51
N GLY A 99 -11.14 -6.94 5.37
CA GLY A 99 -10.33 -7.03 6.59
C GLY A 99 -8.84 -6.88 6.30
N HIS A 100 -7.96 -7.58 7.01
CA HIS A 100 -6.50 -7.38 6.87
C HIS A 100 -5.86 -8.40 5.92
N GLY A 101 -4.85 -7.94 5.18
CA GLY A 101 -4.06 -8.84 4.35
C GLY A 101 -2.78 -8.24 3.81
N SER A 102 -2.02 -9.07 3.12
CA SER A 102 -0.83 -8.72 2.38
C SER A 102 -1.00 -9.08 0.90
N LEU A 103 -0.73 -8.12 0.03
CA LEU A 103 -0.74 -8.27 -1.42
C LEU A 103 0.70 -8.07 -1.93
N THR A 104 1.20 -9.03 -2.69
CA THR A 104 2.42 -8.90 -3.50
C THR A 104 2.03 -8.95 -4.95
N GLU A 105 2.25 -7.86 -5.68
CA GLU A 105 2.01 -7.79 -7.12
C GLU A 105 3.20 -8.35 -7.90
N LYS A 106 2.93 -8.77 -9.15
CA LYS A 106 3.94 -9.39 -10.02
C LYS A 106 5.17 -8.51 -10.28
N ASP A 107 5.02 -7.19 -10.16
CA ASP A 107 6.08 -6.20 -10.39
C ASP A 107 6.92 -5.93 -9.13
N GLY A 108 6.60 -6.58 -8.01
CA GLY A 108 7.30 -6.45 -6.74
C GLY A 108 6.70 -5.40 -5.80
N VAL A 109 5.64 -4.68 -6.20
CA VAL A 109 4.89 -3.83 -5.26
C VAL A 109 4.29 -4.70 -4.17
N THR A 110 4.47 -4.30 -2.91
CA THR A 110 3.85 -4.99 -1.76
C THR A 110 2.96 -4.03 -0.99
N TYR A 111 1.82 -4.51 -0.55
CA TYR A 111 0.91 -3.80 0.35
C TYR A 111 0.58 -4.69 1.54
N GLN A 112 0.55 -4.12 2.73
CA GLN A 112 0.09 -4.76 3.96
C GLN A 112 -0.83 -3.79 4.69
N GLY A 113 -2.08 -4.17 4.90
CA GLY A 113 -3.07 -3.27 5.50
C GLY A 113 -4.49 -3.78 5.37
N SER A 114 -5.42 -2.85 5.55
CA SER A 114 -6.85 -3.13 5.47
C SER A 114 -7.37 -3.13 4.02
N PHE A 115 -8.38 -3.95 3.78
CA PHE A 115 -9.08 -4.12 2.52
C PHE A 115 -10.57 -4.01 2.75
N HIS A 116 -11.27 -3.41 1.79
CA HIS A 116 -12.72 -3.38 1.74
C HIS A 116 -13.19 -3.60 0.30
N ASN A 117 -14.03 -4.60 0.07
CA ASN A 117 -14.55 -4.93 -1.27
C ASN A 117 -13.45 -5.03 -2.35
N ASN A 118 -12.40 -5.83 -2.08
CA ASN A 118 -11.22 -5.99 -2.94
C ASN A 118 -10.30 -4.77 -3.08
N LYS A 119 -10.56 -3.65 -2.40
CA LYS A 119 -9.74 -2.44 -2.52
C LYS A 119 -8.96 -2.15 -1.25
N LYS A 120 -7.77 -1.57 -1.36
CA LYS A 120 -7.02 -1.03 -0.21
C LYS A 120 -7.87 0.04 0.47
N HIS A 121 -8.03 -0.04 1.78
CA HIS A 121 -8.91 0.84 2.56
C HIS A 121 -8.42 0.93 4.01
N GLY A 122 -8.60 2.05 4.69
CA GLY A 122 -8.09 2.25 6.06
C GLY A 122 -6.56 2.34 6.10
N GLY A 123 -5.95 1.99 7.23
CA GLY A 123 -4.50 2.06 7.40
C GLY A 123 -3.76 0.96 6.62
N GLY A 124 -2.65 1.32 5.99
CA GLY A 124 -1.80 0.35 5.31
C GLY A 124 -0.43 0.88 4.91
N LYS A 125 0.48 -0.07 4.73
CA LYS A 125 1.87 0.14 4.31
C LYS A 125 2.07 -0.42 2.91
N MET A 126 2.66 0.38 2.03
CA MET A 126 3.02 0.00 0.68
C MET A 126 4.52 0.15 0.46
N THR A 127 5.18 -0.86 -0.08
CA THR A 127 6.60 -0.81 -0.48
C THR A 127 6.68 -1.02 -1.97
N PHE A 128 7.39 -0.12 -2.65
CA PHE A 128 7.58 -0.13 -4.08
C PHE A 128 8.92 -0.80 -4.48
N PRO A 129 9.04 -1.32 -5.71
CA PRO A 129 10.28 -1.94 -6.19
C PRO A 129 11.50 -1.01 -6.20
N ASN A 130 11.28 0.30 -6.34
CA ASN A 130 12.35 1.31 -6.26
C ASN A 130 12.85 1.53 -4.82
N GLY A 131 12.20 0.94 -3.82
CA GLY A 131 12.53 1.07 -2.40
C GLY A 131 11.70 2.12 -1.65
N ASP A 132 10.86 2.89 -2.34
CA ASP A 132 9.95 3.84 -1.70
C ASP A 132 8.99 3.09 -0.77
N LYS A 133 8.65 3.73 0.35
CA LYS A 133 7.73 3.19 1.35
C LYS A 133 6.70 4.23 1.70
N PHE A 134 5.44 3.88 1.57
CA PHE A 134 4.32 4.69 2.04
C PHE A 134 3.63 4.00 3.21
N GLU A 135 3.30 4.74 4.26
CA GLU A 135 2.48 4.29 5.38
C GLU A 135 1.44 5.35 5.70
N GLY A 136 0.16 5.01 5.67
CA GLY A 136 -0.91 5.99 5.89
C GLY A 136 -2.29 5.45 5.56
N ASP A 137 -3.24 6.38 5.42
CA ASP A 137 -4.64 6.05 5.15
C ASP A 137 -4.94 5.84 3.66
N TRP A 138 -5.87 4.92 3.40
CA TRP A 138 -6.33 4.54 2.07
C TRP A 138 -7.85 4.62 1.99
N ILE A 139 -8.39 5.07 0.85
CA ILE A 139 -9.81 4.94 0.53
C ILE A 139 -9.92 4.44 -0.90
N LEU A 140 -10.38 3.20 -1.06
CA LEU A 140 -10.71 2.60 -2.35
C LEU A 140 -9.54 2.63 -3.34
N ASP A 141 -8.39 2.10 -2.91
CA ASP A 141 -7.11 2.04 -3.63
C ASP A 141 -6.32 3.36 -3.76
N GLN A 142 -6.83 4.46 -3.21
CA GLN A 142 -6.15 5.77 -3.25
C GLN A 142 -5.62 6.15 -1.88
N ARG A 143 -4.41 6.72 -1.84
CA ARG A 143 -3.90 7.39 -0.63
C ARG A 143 -4.73 8.62 -0.33
N GLN A 144 -5.16 8.74 0.92
CA GLN A 144 -6.01 9.82 1.43
C GLN A 144 -5.58 10.12 2.87
N GLY A 145 -6.08 11.21 3.45
CA GLY A 145 -5.90 11.47 4.89
C GLY A 145 -4.42 11.73 5.23
N HIS A 146 -3.90 11.14 6.30
CA HIS A 146 -2.51 11.35 6.69
C HIS A 146 -1.62 10.18 6.24
N GLY A 147 -0.38 10.48 5.89
CA GLY A 147 0.59 9.44 5.57
C GLY A 147 2.02 9.95 5.41
N ILE A 148 2.94 9.01 5.50
CA ILE A 148 4.39 9.20 5.42
C ILE A 148 4.90 8.48 4.17
N LEU A 149 5.60 9.19 3.29
CA LEU A 149 6.37 8.63 2.19
C LEU A 149 7.86 8.75 2.52
N GLN A 150 8.59 7.64 2.46
CA GLN A 150 10.04 7.57 2.65
C GLN A 150 10.69 7.02 1.39
N CYS A 151 11.63 7.77 0.83
CA CYS A 151 12.41 7.38 -0.34
C CYS A 151 13.79 6.85 0.09
N PRO A 152 14.43 5.96 -0.68
CA PRO A 152 15.76 5.43 -0.36
C PRO A 152 16.89 6.46 -0.32
N ASP A 153 16.72 7.59 -1.01
CA ASP A 153 17.68 8.70 -0.99
C ASP A 153 17.65 9.48 0.34
N GLY A 154 16.74 9.15 1.25
CA GLY A 154 16.54 9.84 2.53
C GLY A 154 15.48 10.94 2.47
N THR A 155 14.86 11.20 1.32
CA THR A 155 13.73 12.12 1.21
C THR A 155 12.53 11.56 1.97
N VAL A 156 11.90 12.39 2.79
CA VAL A 156 10.70 12.04 3.57
C VAL A 156 9.63 13.11 3.37
N TYR A 157 8.39 12.67 3.15
CA TYR A 157 7.20 13.52 3.26
C TYR A 157 6.28 12.97 4.34
N GLU A 158 5.83 13.82 5.25
CA GLU A 158 4.81 13.51 6.25
C GLU A 158 3.73 14.58 6.18
N GLY A 159 2.49 14.19 5.89
CA GLY A 159 1.43 15.18 5.69
C GLY A 159 0.13 14.64 5.17
N GLN A 160 -0.70 15.55 4.69
CA GLN A 160 -2.03 15.26 4.19
C GLN A 160 -1.98 14.82 2.72
N TRP A 161 -2.81 13.83 2.38
CA TRP A 161 -2.92 13.21 1.07
C TRP A 161 -4.35 13.33 0.56
N ARG A 162 -4.46 13.57 -0.75
CA ARG A 162 -5.74 13.51 -1.45
C ARG A 162 -5.55 12.96 -2.84
N ASN A 163 -6.27 11.89 -3.17
CA ASN A 163 -6.23 11.24 -4.48
C ASN A 163 -4.79 10.96 -4.94
N ASP A 164 -4.00 10.30 -4.08
CA ASP A 164 -2.60 9.94 -4.34
C ASP A 164 -1.59 11.10 -4.45
N MET A 165 -1.99 12.33 -4.13
CA MET A 165 -1.12 13.51 -4.14
C MET A 165 -0.97 14.12 -2.76
N PHE A 166 0.18 14.72 -2.47
CA PHE A 166 0.35 15.63 -1.34
C PHE A 166 -0.68 16.76 -1.46
N ASN A 167 -1.49 16.98 -0.42
CA ASN A 167 -2.57 17.95 -0.44
C ASN A 167 -2.99 18.34 0.99
N GLY A 168 -2.89 19.62 1.34
CA GLY A 168 -3.10 20.11 2.71
C GLY A 168 -1.79 20.35 3.45
N GLN A 169 -1.79 20.35 4.77
CA GLN A 169 -0.58 20.58 5.57
C GLN A 169 0.39 19.39 5.46
N GLY A 170 1.69 19.65 5.33
CA GLY A 170 2.71 18.61 5.33
C GLY A 170 4.14 19.13 5.33
N CYS A 171 5.05 18.31 5.84
CA CYS A 171 6.47 18.57 5.93
C CYS A 171 7.24 17.61 5.01
N MET A 172 8.11 18.16 4.16
CA MET A 172 9.06 17.41 3.34
C MET A 172 10.49 17.73 3.79
N ILE A 173 11.26 16.70 4.10
CA ILE A 173 12.71 16.75 4.29
C ILE A 173 13.32 16.10 3.06
N HIS A 174 13.87 16.90 2.15
CA HIS A 174 14.52 16.40 0.93
C HIS A 174 15.94 15.90 1.24
N CYS A 175 16.45 14.93 0.48
CA CYS A 175 17.80 14.38 0.65
C CYS A 175 18.93 15.43 0.54
N SER A 176 18.66 16.59 -0.08
CA SER A 176 19.58 17.73 -0.12
C SER A 176 19.67 18.53 1.20
N GLY A 177 18.83 18.22 2.20
CA GLY A 177 18.70 18.98 3.44
C GLY A 177 17.74 20.18 3.37
N VAL A 178 17.07 20.37 2.23
CA VAL A 178 15.98 21.35 2.09
C VAL A 178 14.76 20.82 2.83
N ILE A 179 14.16 21.68 3.66
CA ILE A 179 12.93 21.38 4.39
C ILE A 179 11.84 22.33 3.91
N TYR A 180 10.69 21.77 3.55
CA TYR A 180 9.47 22.54 3.32
C TYR A 180 8.40 22.08 4.31
N ASP A 181 7.90 23.00 5.13
CA ASP A 181 6.78 22.76 6.05
C ASP A 181 5.68 23.78 5.73
N GLY A 182 4.55 23.29 5.23
CA GLY A 182 3.47 24.17 4.80
C GLY A 182 2.37 23.48 4.00
N LEU A 183 1.62 24.29 3.25
CA LEU A 183 0.48 23.84 2.47
C LEU A 183 0.92 23.22 1.14
N TRP A 184 0.32 22.09 0.79
CA TRP A 184 0.49 21.41 -0.48
C TRP A 184 -0.81 21.43 -1.28
N HIS A 185 -0.71 21.54 -2.59
CA HIS A 185 -1.82 21.38 -3.50
C HIS A 185 -1.38 20.58 -4.73
N ASN A 186 -2.02 19.42 -4.91
CA ASN A 186 -1.80 18.51 -6.03
C ASN A 186 -0.31 18.17 -6.24
N GLY A 187 0.38 17.83 -5.14
CA GLY A 187 1.80 17.44 -5.18
C GLY A 187 2.79 18.60 -5.12
N SER A 188 2.33 19.85 -5.15
CA SER A 188 3.20 21.04 -5.16
C SER A 188 3.04 21.88 -3.90
N PRO A 189 4.14 22.44 -3.35
CA PRO A 189 4.06 23.39 -2.23
C PRO A 189 3.39 24.71 -2.65
N LEU A 190 2.38 25.14 -1.90
CA LEU A 190 1.71 26.44 -2.01
C LEU A 190 2.52 27.48 -1.24
N GLY A 191 3.49 28.08 -1.91
CA GLY A 191 4.39 29.08 -1.31
C GLY A 191 5.83 28.66 -1.49
N GLN A 192 6.33 28.67 -2.72
CA GLN A 192 7.75 28.51 -2.97
C GLN A 192 8.46 29.83 -2.74
N ALA A 193 9.53 29.79 -1.96
CA ALA A 193 10.65 30.66 -2.25
C ALA A 193 11.28 30.18 -3.57
N LYS A 194 11.26 31.01 -4.60
CA LYS A 194 11.86 30.71 -5.90
C LYS A 194 13.27 31.24 -6.03
N THR A 195 13.63 32.26 -5.24
CA THR A 195 14.94 32.89 -5.27
C THR A 195 15.56 32.94 -3.89
N MET A 196 16.88 32.81 -3.87
CA MET A 196 17.72 32.99 -2.69
C MET A 196 18.53 34.26 -2.90
N ALA A 197 18.25 35.29 -2.11
CA ALA A 197 18.90 36.59 -2.20
C ALA A 197 19.92 36.74 -1.05
N ILE A 198 21.17 37.05 -1.39
CA ILE A 198 22.12 37.55 -0.39
C ILE A 198 21.69 38.97 -0.04
N VAL A 199 21.38 39.20 1.23
CA VAL A 199 21.03 40.51 1.76
C VAL A 199 22.22 41.06 2.55
N GLY A 200 22.61 42.29 2.21
CA GLY A 200 23.79 42.93 2.77
C GLY A 200 24.32 44.02 1.85
N PRO A 201 25.44 44.66 2.23
CA PRO A 201 26.10 45.65 1.37
C PRO A 201 26.60 44.99 0.07
N GLU A 202 26.57 45.75 -1.05
CA GLU A 202 27.03 45.28 -2.36
C GLU A 202 28.52 44.89 -2.36
N VAL A 203 29.29 45.47 -1.45
CA VAL A 203 30.71 45.21 -1.26
C VAL A 203 30.94 44.78 0.17
N VAL A 204 31.62 43.64 0.33
CA VAL A 204 32.07 43.14 1.63
C VAL A 204 33.59 43.06 1.59
N ASP A 205 34.26 43.85 2.44
CA ASP A 205 35.71 43.79 2.57
C ASP A 205 36.11 42.48 3.26
N ALA A 206 37.04 41.76 2.64
CA ALA A 206 37.57 40.50 3.15
C ALA A 206 39.08 40.62 3.38
N SER A 207 39.56 40.20 4.56
CA SER A 207 41.00 40.07 4.84
C SER A 207 41.40 38.60 4.90
N GLN A 208 42.66 38.29 4.57
CA GLN A 208 43.15 36.93 4.55
C GLN A 208 43.02 36.29 5.95
N GLY A 209 42.29 35.17 6.05
CA GLY A 209 42.00 34.46 7.30
C GLY A 209 40.74 34.91 8.04
N SER A 210 39.98 35.89 7.52
CA SER A 210 38.70 36.32 8.11
C SER A 210 37.50 35.48 7.65
N VAL A 211 36.49 35.35 8.52
CA VAL A 211 35.22 34.67 8.22
C VAL A 211 34.26 35.67 7.59
N LEU A 212 33.83 35.40 6.36
CA LEU A 212 32.77 36.16 5.70
C LEU A 212 31.41 35.62 6.12
N THR A 213 30.51 36.52 6.50
CA THR A 213 29.12 36.18 6.87
C THR A 213 28.18 36.85 5.88
N PHE A 214 27.32 36.06 5.27
CA PHE A 214 26.25 36.54 4.40
C PHE A 214 24.90 36.25 5.05
N HIS A 215 24.02 37.25 5.07
CA HIS A 215 22.63 37.03 5.37
C HIS A 215 21.92 36.64 4.09
N VAL A 216 21.05 35.64 4.16
CA VAL A 216 20.37 35.11 2.99
C VAL A 216 18.88 35.08 3.26
N GLN A 217 18.09 35.58 2.32
CA GLN A 217 16.64 35.55 2.34
C GLN A 217 16.09 34.68 1.22
N LEU A 218 15.02 33.98 1.54
CA LEU A 218 14.20 33.24 0.59
C LEU A 218 13.09 34.16 0.10
N GLN A 219 12.87 34.24 -1.21
CA GLN A 219 11.88 35.14 -1.81
C GLN A 219 10.99 34.43 -2.84
N THR A 220 9.73 34.86 -2.97
CA THR A 220 8.79 34.40 -4.02
C THR A 220 9.15 34.99 -5.38
N ASP A 221 8.43 34.60 -6.44
CA ASP A 221 8.56 35.19 -7.79
C ASP A 221 8.44 36.73 -7.81
N ASN A 222 7.69 37.29 -6.86
CA ASN A 222 7.41 38.71 -6.77
C ASN A 222 8.39 39.45 -5.85
N GLY A 223 9.44 38.77 -5.37
CA GLY A 223 10.42 39.34 -4.43
C GLY A 223 9.92 39.41 -2.97
N GLU A 224 8.76 38.83 -2.66
CA GLU A 224 8.26 38.81 -1.28
C GLU A 224 9.06 37.82 -0.44
N ILE A 225 9.47 38.23 0.76
CA ILE A 225 10.24 37.39 1.67
C ILE A 225 9.37 36.22 2.13
N VAL A 226 9.85 35.00 1.89
CA VAL A 226 9.30 33.78 2.44
C VAL A 226 9.93 33.58 3.81
N PHE A 227 9.17 33.87 4.86
CA PHE A 227 9.62 33.61 6.22
C PHE A 227 9.69 32.10 6.45
N PRO A 228 10.85 31.54 6.84
CA PRO A 228 10.88 30.18 7.30
C PRO A 228 10.06 30.10 8.59
N LEU A 229 9.02 29.26 8.62
CA LEU A 229 8.39 28.84 9.86
C LEU A 229 9.38 27.93 10.59
N LEU A 230 10.28 28.52 11.38
CA LEU A 230 11.12 27.77 12.32
C LEU A 230 10.38 27.65 13.64
N PHE A 231 9.92 26.44 13.97
CA PHE A 231 9.63 26.10 15.36
C PHE A 231 10.95 25.84 16.11
N GLY A 232 11.16 26.58 17.21
CA GLY A 232 12.20 26.28 18.20
C GLY A 232 13.37 27.27 18.27
N GLY A 233 13.10 28.57 18.39
CA GLY A 233 14.12 29.59 18.67
C GLY A 233 13.51 30.98 18.69
N SER A 234 14.03 31.85 19.57
CA SER A 234 13.67 33.27 19.68
C SER A 234 13.48 33.97 18.32
N PRO A 235 12.58 34.98 18.19
CA PRO A 235 12.35 35.74 16.94
C PRO A 235 13.56 36.52 16.38
N SER A 236 14.76 36.32 16.93
CA SER A 236 16.00 37.00 16.55
C SER A 236 16.84 36.27 15.50
N ASP A 237 16.55 34.99 15.19
CA ASP A 237 17.39 34.18 14.29
C ASP A 237 16.71 33.88 12.94
N THR A 238 16.38 34.92 12.17
CA THR A 238 15.74 34.77 10.84
C THR A 238 16.74 34.59 9.68
N GLY A 239 18.00 34.22 9.95
CA GLY A 239 19.00 34.01 8.90
C GLY A 239 19.74 32.69 9.11
N ARG A 240 19.60 31.73 8.18
CA ARG A 240 20.52 30.59 8.13
C ARG A 240 21.89 31.13 7.71
N LEU A 241 22.86 31.11 8.62
CA LEU A 241 24.28 31.34 8.30
C LEU A 241 24.77 30.21 7.40
N LEU A 242 25.07 30.52 6.14
CA LEU A 242 25.95 29.68 5.32
C LEU A 242 27.38 30.13 5.61
N SER A 243 28.06 29.47 6.55
CA SER A 243 29.50 29.66 6.73
C SER A 243 30.27 28.80 5.73
N TYR A 244 30.85 29.42 4.71
CA TYR A 244 31.83 28.77 3.84
C TYR A 244 33.23 28.97 4.43
N ARG A 245 33.97 27.88 4.66
CA ARG A 245 35.42 27.93 4.90
C ARG A 245 36.12 27.33 3.68
N PRO A 246 37.10 28.04 3.08
CA PRO A 246 37.86 27.52 1.94
C PRO A 246 38.71 26.30 2.34
#